data_AF-A0A1V5XXD4-F1
#
_entry.id   AF-A0A1V5XXD4-F1
#
_cell.length_a   1.000
_cell.length_b   1.000
_cell.length_c   1.000
_cell.angle_alpha   90.00
_cell.angle_beta   90.00
_cell.angle_gamma   90.00
#
_symmetry.space_group_name_H-M   'P 1'
#
loop_
_entity.id
_entity.type
_entity.pdbx_description
1 polymer ?
#
loop_
_entity_poly.entity_id
_entity_poly.type
_entity_poly.pdbx_seq_one_letter_code
_entity_poly.pdbx_strand_id
1 'polypeptide(L)'
;MLSVKPMSVYPLPAYPTQDQAANDPELIKTLPLRFSARPAVISALAALISLGLTGCGTGPIPEEPAPKLTENPSASPKQSILQIPVFIHGGGRGSYGCVSVAPPVFLSEEEAAQVIREEAELYGIDFSGNKTLQDISLPVPDLNGFEANQKPLPSVTGDLELDGYDEDSRIGFEFVSVEDVREWSSLGNSEIRSSVEVYDTKTTADALSLSVENTAVFYDPLSADYEEFKPPEFGDMTEEEAASAYEAAVKDYEMRQKEKSLTELRSQVKDFFEWLKGQGII
;
A
#
# COMPACT_ATOMS: atom_id res chain seq x y z
N MET A 1 -4.75 27.17 52.30
CA MET A 1 -5.00 27.39 50.86
C MET A 1 -3.75 26.99 50.10
N LEU A 2 -3.83 25.97 49.24
CA LEU A 2 -2.73 25.58 48.36
C LEU A 2 -2.60 26.61 47.24
N SER A 3 -1.41 27.20 47.11
CA SER A 3 -1.10 28.16 46.05
C SER A 3 -0.75 27.38 44.77
N VAL A 4 -1.65 27.41 43.79
CA VAL A 4 -1.41 26.83 42.47
C VAL A 4 -0.63 27.85 41.64
N LYS A 5 0.56 27.47 41.15
CA LYS A 5 1.36 28.27 40.22
C LYS A 5 1.50 27.51 38.90
N PRO A 6 1.41 28.19 37.74
CA PRO A 6 1.62 27.55 36.46
C PRO A 6 3.07 27.06 36.33
N MET A 7 3.27 25.82 35.88
CA MET A 7 4.60 25.30 35.55
C MET A 7 5.06 25.91 34.23
N SER A 8 6.20 26.59 34.25
CA SER A 8 6.78 27.26 33.08
C SER A 8 7.57 26.32 32.15
N VAL A 9 7.81 25.09 32.59
CA VAL A 9 8.54 24.07 31.82
C VAL A 9 7.81 22.74 31.98
N TYR A 10 7.30 22.22 30.88
CA TYR A 10 6.83 20.85 30.80
C TYR A 10 7.99 19.97 30.34
N PRO A 11 8.42 18.97 31.13
CA PRO A 11 9.34 17.95 30.62
C PRO A 11 8.66 17.17 29.50
N LEU A 12 9.45 16.70 28.53
CA LEU A 12 8.95 15.82 27.48
C LEU A 12 8.26 14.60 28.14
N PRO A 13 7.00 14.30 27.83
CA PRO A 13 6.32 13.15 28.40
C PRO A 13 7.04 11.88 27.94
N ALA A 14 7.48 11.07 28.89
CA ALA A 14 8.11 9.78 28.64
C ALA A 14 7.51 8.74 29.59
N TYR A 15 7.42 7.50 29.14
CA TYR A 15 7.03 6.40 30.02
C TYR A 15 8.06 6.24 31.16
N PRO A 16 7.62 5.85 32.36
CA PRO A 16 8.53 5.53 33.45
C PRO A 16 9.57 4.50 33.01
N THR A 17 10.82 4.74 33.37
CA THR A 17 11.89 3.75 33.23
C THR A 17 11.68 2.58 34.20
N GLN A 18 12.31 1.44 33.93
CA GLN A 18 12.23 0.26 34.79
C GLN A 18 12.61 0.57 36.24
N ASP A 19 13.66 1.37 36.46
CA ASP A 19 14.11 1.78 37.79
C ASP A 19 13.09 2.69 38.49
N GLN A 20 12.47 3.62 37.76
CA GLN A 20 11.41 4.47 38.30
C GLN A 20 10.18 3.66 38.70
N ALA A 21 9.79 2.70 37.87
CA ALA A 21 8.65 1.83 38.10
C ALA A 21 8.89 0.84 39.26
N ALA A 22 10.14 0.43 39.49
CA ALA A 22 10.55 -0.38 40.63
C ALA A 22 10.54 0.42 41.95
N ASN A 23 10.92 1.70 41.89
CA ASN A 23 10.97 2.59 43.07
C ASN A 23 9.62 3.22 43.41
N ASP A 24 8.72 3.37 42.44
CA ASP A 24 7.34 3.82 42.63
C ASP A 24 6.35 2.84 41.95
N PRO A 25 5.94 1.78 42.67
CA PRO A 25 5.02 0.77 42.14
C PRO A 25 3.64 1.33 41.76
N GLU A 26 3.26 2.51 42.23
CA GLU A 26 1.98 3.14 41.86
C GLU A 26 1.99 3.61 40.39
N LEU A 27 3.16 3.85 39.79
CA LEU A 27 3.30 4.19 38.36
C LEU A 27 2.80 3.08 37.42
N ILE A 28 2.79 1.83 37.88
CA ILE A 28 2.31 0.66 37.11
C ILE A 28 0.88 0.27 37.52
N LYS A 29 0.41 0.73 38.70
CA LYS A 29 -0.89 0.32 39.26
C LYS A 29 -2.09 1.07 38.71
N THR A 30 -1.91 1.96 37.73
CA THR A 30 -3.02 2.55 37.00
C THR A 30 -3.60 1.55 36.01
N LEU A 31 -4.33 0.56 36.51
CA LEU A 31 -5.31 -0.16 35.70
C LEU A 31 -6.40 0.85 35.32
N PRO A 32 -6.65 1.10 34.02
CA PRO A 32 -7.82 1.86 33.60
C PRO A 32 -9.06 1.27 34.29
N LEU A 33 -9.88 2.11 34.95
CA LEU A 33 -11.08 1.67 35.69
C LEU A 33 -12.01 0.77 34.84
N ARG A 34 -11.98 0.96 33.51
CA ARG A 34 -12.68 0.12 32.53
C ARG A 34 -12.27 -1.34 32.52
N PHE A 35 -11.03 -1.66 32.91
CA PHE A 35 -10.50 -3.02 32.98
C PHE A 35 -10.72 -3.65 34.36
N SER A 36 -10.61 -2.88 35.46
CA SER A 36 -10.90 -3.39 36.81
C SER A 36 -12.37 -3.75 37.00
N ALA A 37 -13.28 -3.16 36.22
CA ALA A 37 -14.72 -3.43 36.28
C ALA A 37 -15.16 -4.71 35.51
N ARG A 38 -14.26 -5.37 34.76
CA ARG A 38 -14.63 -6.50 33.89
C ARG A 38 -13.73 -7.72 34.17
N PRO A 39 -14.18 -8.68 34.99
CA PRO A 39 -13.41 -9.88 35.34
C PRO A 39 -12.91 -10.66 34.12
N ALA A 40 -13.69 -10.69 33.03
CA ALA A 40 -13.30 -11.34 31.78
C ALA A 40 -12.06 -10.73 31.12
N VAL A 41 -11.88 -9.40 31.22
CA VAL A 41 -10.71 -8.70 30.66
C VAL A 41 -9.47 -9.01 31.48
N ILE A 42 -9.60 -9.07 32.81
CA ILE A 42 -8.51 -9.45 33.71
C ILE A 42 -8.08 -10.90 33.45
N SER A 43 -9.05 -11.81 33.29
CA SER A 43 -8.77 -13.22 32.98
C SER A 43 -8.10 -13.39 31.61
N ALA A 44 -8.54 -12.67 30.58
CA ALA A 44 -7.92 -12.72 29.25
C ALA A 44 -6.49 -12.17 29.27
N LEU A 45 -6.26 -11.05 29.97
CA LEU A 45 -4.93 -10.47 30.14
C LEU A 45 -3.99 -11.41 30.90
N ALA A 46 -4.46 -12.03 31.99
CA ALA A 46 -3.68 -12.99 32.74
C ALA A 46 -3.34 -14.24 31.91
N ALA A 47 -4.28 -14.74 31.10
CA ALA A 47 -4.04 -15.86 30.19
C ALA A 47 -2.97 -15.53 29.14
N LEU A 48 -3.04 -14.35 28.53
CA LEU A 48 -2.06 -13.88 27.52
C LEU A 48 -0.66 -13.74 28.12
N ILE A 49 -0.53 -13.18 29.33
CA ILE A 49 0.76 -13.07 30.01
C ILE A 49 1.32 -14.45 30.37
N SER A 50 0.45 -15.40 30.76
CA SER A 50 0.84 -16.77 31.10
C SER A 50 1.33 -17.56 29.86
N LEU A 51 0.72 -17.32 28.69
CA LEU A 51 1.15 -17.91 27.42
C LEU A 51 2.50 -17.34 26.93
N GLY A 52 2.82 -16.09 27.27
CA GLY A 52 4.10 -15.45 26.91
C GLY A 52 5.32 -15.95 27.69
N LEU A 53 5.13 -16.63 28.83
CA LEU A 53 6.21 -17.05 29.73
C LEU A 53 6.67 -18.52 29.53
N THR A 54 6.05 -19.28 28.63
CA THR A 54 6.40 -20.69 28.35
C THR A 54 7.07 -20.92 26.99
N GLY A 55 7.41 -19.87 26.25
CA GLY A 55 8.09 -19.94 24.95
C GLY A 55 9.61 -20.04 25.02
N CYS A 56 10.16 -21.07 25.66
CA CYS A 56 11.58 -21.45 25.50
C CYS A 56 11.66 -22.97 25.31
N GLY A 57 11.60 -23.41 24.06
CA GLY A 57 11.80 -24.80 23.66
C GLY A 57 12.45 -24.87 22.29
N THR A 58 13.74 -25.24 22.26
CA THR A 58 14.48 -25.58 21.05
C THR A 58 13.98 -26.92 20.50
N GLY A 59 13.25 -26.88 19.37
CA GLY A 59 12.81 -28.07 18.64
C GLY A 59 13.23 -28.00 17.16
N PRO A 60 13.63 -29.11 16.52
CA PRO A 60 14.22 -29.08 15.17
C PRO A 60 13.17 -28.89 14.07
N ILE A 61 13.58 -28.19 13.01
CA ILE A 61 12.86 -27.98 11.75
C ILE A 61 12.82 -29.33 10.98
N PRO A 62 11.65 -29.83 10.54
CA PRO A 62 11.58 -30.92 9.57
C PRO A 62 11.84 -30.38 8.15
N GLU A 63 12.87 -30.91 7.48
CA GLU A 63 13.10 -30.72 6.05
C GLU A 63 12.05 -31.49 5.22
N GLU A 64 11.31 -30.80 4.36
CA GLU A 64 10.54 -31.43 3.28
C GLU A 64 11.46 -31.70 2.06
N PRO A 65 11.39 -32.88 1.43
CA PRO A 65 12.20 -33.19 0.27
C PRO A 65 11.63 -32.57 -1.02
N ALA A 66 12.51 -31.96 -1.81
CA ALA A 66 12.20 -31.40 -3.12
C ALA A 66 11.62 -32.44 -4.12
N PRO A 67 10.68 -32.05 -5.00
CA PRO A 67 10.12 -32.96 -5.99
C PRO A 67 11.08 -33.16 -7.17
N LYS A 68 11.25 -34.43 -7.58
CA LYS A 68 12.04 -34.85 -8.73
C LYS A 68 11.30 -34.53 -10.04
N LEU A 69 12.00 -33.86 -10.95
CA LEU A 69 11.63 -33.69 -12.36
C LEU A 69 11.66 -35.05 -13.08
N THR A 70 10.52 -35.44 -13.65
CA THR A 70 10.44 -36.49 -14.68
C THR A 70 9.97 -35.86 -15.98
N GLU A 71 10.90 -35.73 -16.93
CA GLU A 71 10.64 -35.32 -18.31
C GLU A 71 9.90 -36.44 -19.06
N ASN A 72 8.80 -36.08 -19.72
CA ASN A 72 8.21 -36.84 -20.82
C ASN A 72 8.05 -35.88 -22.01
N PRO A 73 8.72 -36.10 -23.16
CA PRO A 73 8.64 -35.22 -24.30
C PRO A 73 7.53 -35.71 -25.24
N SER A 74 6.39 -35.01 -25.28
CA SER A 74 5.51 -34.96 -26.45
C SER A 74 4.25 -34.15 -26.13
N ALA A 75 4.26 -32.86 -26.45
CA ALA A 75 3.05 -32.09 -26.75
C ALA A 75 3.44 -30.88 -27.60
N SER A 76 2.69 -30.64 -28.67
CA SER A 76 2.61 -29.38 -29.42
C SER A 76 2.59 -28.17 -28.46
N PRO A 77 3.09 -26.97 -28.85
CA PRO A 77 3.54 -25.95 -27.90
C PRO A 77 2.42 -25.61 -26.92
N LYS A 78 2.55 -26.09 -25.69
CA LYS A 78 1.71 -25.67 -24.57
C LYS A 78 2.03 -24.21 -24.34
N GLN A 79 1.03 -23.38 -24.61
CA GLN A 79 1.03 -21.97 -24.26
C GLN A 79 1.34 -21.86 -22.77
N SER A 80 2.42 -21.18 -22.42
CA SER A 80 2.85 -21.00 -21.04
C SER A 80 1.93 -19.97 -20.38
N ILE A 81 1.19 -20.41 -19.36
CA ILE A 81 0.56 -19.51 -18.40
C ILE A 81 1.66 -18.81 -17.61
N LEU A 82 1.66 -17.48 -17.61
CA LEU A 82 2.62 -16.65 -16.91
C LEU A 82 1.99 -16.08 -15.65
N GLN A 83 2.65 -16.30 -14.51
CA GLN A 83 2.37 -15.59 -13.28
C GLN A 83 3.37 -14.43 -13.17
N ILE A 84 2.96 -13.24 -13.59
CA ILE A 84 3.83 -12.07 -13.64
C ILE A 84 3.90 -11.44 -12.24
N PRO A 85 5.09 -11.27 -11.64
CA PRO A 85 5.22 -10.61 -10.35
C PRO A 85 5.00 -9.10 -10.47
N VAL A 86 4.63 -8.45 -9.36
CA VAL A 86 4.62 -6.98 -9.27
C VAL A 86 6.05 -6.45 -9.11
N PHE A 87 6.41 -5.44 -9.92
CA PHE A 87 7.72 -4.79 -9.87
C PHE A 87 7.64 -3.54 -9.00
N ILE A 88 8.42 -3.52 -7.92
CA ILE A 88 8.19 -2.57 -6.82
C ILE A 88 9.04 -1.30 -7.02
N HIS A 89 8.38 -0.19 -7.33
CA HIS A 89 8.95 1.16 -7.27
C HIS A 89 7.93 2.11 -6.63
N GLY A 90 8.38 2.92 -5.68
CA GLY A 90 7.50 3.73 -4.84
C GLY A 90 6.80 2.95 -3.73
N GLY A 91 6.17 3.69 -2.81
CA GLY A 91 5.50 3.13 -1.65
C GLY A 91 4.15 2.48 -1.97
N GLY A 92 3.44 3.02 -2.96
CA GLY A 92 2.07 2.66 -3.32
C GLY A 92 1.09 2.83 -2.17
N ARG A 93 1.39 3.73 -1.23
CA ARG A 93 0.53 4.03 -0.09
C ARG A 93 0.41 5.53 0.12
N GLY A 94 -0.82 5.99 0.25
CA GLY A 94 -1.16 7.38 0.48
C GLY A 94 -2.37 7.50 1.39
N SER A 95 -2.65 8.71 1.85
CA SER A 95 -3.88 9.00 2.58
C SER A 95 -4.36 10.38 2.24
N TYR A 96 -5.66 10.56 2.15
CA TYR A 96 -6.27 11.86 1.93
C TYR A 96 -7.45 12.07 2.84
N GLY A 97 -7.52 13.27 3.42
CA GLY A 97 -8.61 13.68 4.31
C GLY A 97 -8.10 14.35 5.58
N CYS A 98 -9.03 14.70 6.47
CA CYS A 98 -8.81 15.68 7.54
C CYS A 98 -8.17 16.99 7.00
N VAL A 99 -7.58 17.80 7.88
CA VAL A 99 -6.75 18.95 7.51
C VAL A 99 -5.44 18.40 6.93
N SER A 100 -5.46 17.98 5.67
CA SER A 100 -4.26 17.57 4.94
C SER A 100 -3.35 18.79 4.72
N VAL A 101 -2.11 18.68 5.20
CA VAL A 101 -1.11 19.77 5.10
C VAL A 101 -0.29 19.71 3.80
N ALA A 102 -0.35 18.59 3.07
CA ALA A 102 0.21 18.42 1.74
C ALA A 102 -0.86 17.83 0.81
N PRO A 103 -1.04 18.39 -0.40
CA PRO A 103 -1.99 17.84 -1.37
C PRO A 103 -1.52 16.47 -1.86
N PRO A 104 -2.40 15.47 -1.97
CA PRO A 104 -2.03 14.20 -2.56
C PRO A 104 -1.80 14.38 -4.07
N VAL A 105 -0.89 13.58 -4.63
CA VAL A 105 -0.59 13.61 -6.06
C VAL A 105 -0.74 12.19 -6.58
N PHE A 106 -1.73 12.02 -7.45
CA PHE A 106 -2.08 10.73 -8.07
C PHE A 106 -1.82 10.81 -9.57
N LEU A 107 -1.47 9.68 -10.16
CA LEU A 107 -1.46 9.52 -11.62
C LEU A 107 -2.87 9.18 -12.07
N SER A 108 -3.33 9.80 -13.16
CA SER A 108 -4.54 9.28 -13.82
C SER A 108 -4.21 7.99 -14.58
N GLU A 109 -5.21 7.14 -14.76
CA GLU A 109 -5.08 5.92 -15.56
C GLU A 109 -4.63 6.22 -16.99
N GLU A 110 -5.08 7.33 -17.60
CA GLU A 110 -4.66 7.70 -18.95
C GLU A 110 -3.18 8.07 -19.01
N GLU A 111 -2.68 8.79 -18.00
CA GLU A 111 -1.26 9.16 -17.91
C GLU A 111 -0.38 7.94 -17.67
N ALA A 112 -0.83 7.05 -16.78
CA ALA A 112 -0.14 5.79 -16.50
C ALA A 112 -0.13 4.88 -17.73
N ALA A 113 -1.28 4.67 -18.36
CA ALA A 113 -1.43 3.87 -19.57
C ALA A 113 -0.60 4.43 -20.73
N GLN A 114 -0.52 5.76 -20.88
CA GLN A 114 0.36 6.37 -21.87
C GLN A 114 1.83 6.00 -21.61
N VAL A 115 2.33 6.16 -20.38
CA VAL A 115 3.71 5.78 -20.05
C VAL A 115 3.96 4.29 -20.27
N ILE A 116 3.03 3.43 -19.87
CA ILE A 116 3.15 1.97 -20.04
C ILE A 116 3.22 1.61 -21.53
N ARG A 117 2.32 2.16 -22.36
CA ARG A 117 2.30 1.91 -23.81
C ARG A 117 3.55 2.44 -24.51
N GLU A 118 3.96 3.67 -24.22
CA GLU A 118 5.18 4.27 -24.79
C GLU A 118 6.43 3.45 -24.47
N GLU A 119 6.56 2.97 -23.23
CA GLU A 119 7.68 2.09 -22.87
C GLU A 119 7.54 0.71 -23.51
N ALA A 120 6.34 0.14 -23.62
CA ALA A 120 6.09 -1.15 -24.26
C ALA A 120 6.49 -1.18 -25.75
N GLU A 121 6.24 -0.10 -26.48
CA GLU A 121 6.61 0.04 -27.88
C GLU A 121 8.13 -0.11 -28.09
N LEU A 122 8.95 0.30 -27.12
CA LEU A 122 10.42 0.15 -27.17
C LEU A 122 10.87 -1.32 -27.17
N TYR A 123 10.00 -2.22 -26.71
CA TYR A 123 10.21 -3.67 -26.64
C TYR A 123 9.42 -4.42 -27.72
N GLY A 124 8.71 -3.71 -28.60
CA GLY A 124 7.92 -4.30 -29.68
C GLY A 124 6.61 -4.94 -29.22
N ILE A 125 6.05 -4.49 -28.09
CA ILE A 125 4.75 -4.93 -27.56
C ILE A 125 3.71 -3.83 -27.82
N ASP A 126 2.54 -4.21 -28.34
CA ASP A 126 1.45 -3.30 -28.68
C ASP A 126 0.23 -3.54 -27.79
N PHE A 127 0.09 -2.72 -26.75
CA PHE A 127 -1.07 -2.78 -25.85
C PHE A 127 -2.26 -1.92 -26.31
N SER A 128 -2.49 -1.80 -27.62
CA SER A 128 -3.69 -1.13 -28.16
C SER A 128 -4.94 -2.01 -28.19
N GLY A 129 -4.80 -3.31 -27.96
CA GLY A 129 -5.92 -4.25 -27.84
C GLY A 129 -6.64 -4.14 -26.51
N ASN A 130 -7.85 -4.72 -26.47
CA ASN A 130 -8.70 -4.77 -25.28
C ASN A 130 -8.96 -6.23 -24.91
N LYS A 131 -9.00 -6.52 -23.60
CA LYS A 131 -9.29 -7.85 -23.10
C LYS A 131 -10.07 -7.75 -21.81
N THR A 132 -11.16 -8.51 -21.71
CA THR A 132 -11.89 -8.70 -20.45
C THR A 132 -11.54 -10.07 -19.88
N LEU A 133 -11.11 -10.08 -18.62
CA LEU A 133 -10.99 -11.28 -17.79
C LEU A 133 -12.33 -11.52 -17.10
N GLN A 134 -12.81 -12.76 -17.13
CA GLN A 134 -14.11 -13.12 -16.55
C GLN A 134 -13.94 -13.92 -15.27
N ASP A 135 -14.86 -13.73 -14.33
CA ASP A 135 -14.95 -14.49 -13.08
C ASP A 135 -13.64 -14.52 -12.26
N ILE A 136 -12.86 -13.43 -12.28
CA ILE A 136 -11.61 -13.33 -11.51
C ILE A 136 -11.87 -12.96 -10.05
N SER A 137 -10.88 -13.23 -9.20
CA SER A 137 -10.89 -12.82 -7.79
C SER A 137 -10.37 -11.39 -7.66
N LEU A 138 -11.28 -10.41 -7.65
CA LEU A 138 -10.97 -9.00 -7.48
C LEU A 138 -10.69 -8.69 -6.00
N PRO A 139 -9.57 -8.05 -5.65
CA PRO A 139 -9.28 -7.65 -4.28
C PRO A 139 -10.22 -6.55 -3.80
N VAL A 140 -10.59 -6.57 -2.52
CA VAL A 140 -11.42 -5.57 -1.85
C VAL A 140 -10.55 -4.85 -0.81
N PRO A 141 -9.90 -3.73 -1.18
CA PRO A 141 -9.06 -2.96 -0.26
C PRO A 141 -9.88 -2.24 0.82
N ASP A 142 -9.27 -2.01 1.98
CA ASP A 142 -9.88 -1.25 3.08
C ASP A 142 -9.38 0.20 3.11
N LEU A 143 -10.24 1.14 2.71
CA LEU A 143 -9.94 2.58 2.77
C LEU A 143 -9.76 3.13 4.20
N ASN A 144 -10.13 2.37 5.23
CA ASN A 144 -9.99 2.77 6.63
C ASN A 144 -8.82 2.05 7.34
N GLY A 145 -8.09 1.20 6.61
CA GLY A 145 -7.04 0.33 7.14
C GLY A 145 -5.72 1.06 7.34
N PHE A 146 -5.45 1.54 8.56
CA PHE A 146 -4.14 2.12 8.92
C PHE A 146 -3.04 1.06 9.12
N GLU A 147 -3.40 -0.21 9.22
CA GLU A 147 -2.46 -1.32 9.36
C GLU A 147 -2.11 -1.94 8.00
N ALA A 148 -0.84 -1.92 7.61
CA ALA A 148 -0.34 -2.46 6.33
C ALA A 148 -0.27 -4.01 6.26
N ASN A 149 -0.97 -4.75 7.15
CA ASN A 149 -0.60 -6.14 7.45
C ASN A 149 -1.73 -7.18 7.37
N GLN A 150 -2.94 -6.84 6.95
CA GLN A 150 -3.98 -7.87 6.73
C GLN A 150 -3.85 -8.46 5.32
N LYS A 151 -2.88 -9.38 5.15
CA LYS A 151 -2.86 -10.31 4.02
C LYS A 151 -3.49 -11.65 4.44
N PRO A 152 -4.35 -12.26 3.60
CA PRO A 152 -4.80 -11.78 2.29
C PRO A 152 -5.91 -10.73 2.39
N LEU A 153 -5.95 -9.80 1.43
CA LEU A 153 -7.11 -8.92 1.24
C LEU A 153 -8.35 -9.79 0.98
N PRO A 154 -9.54 -9.39 1.47
CA PRO A 154 -10.79 -9.99 1.01
C PRO A 154 -10.92 -9.84 -0.52
N SER A 155 -11.71 -10.70 -1.14
CA SER A 155 -11.94 -10.65 -2.58
C SER A 155 -13.38 -10.97 -2.94
N VAL A 156 -13.84 -10.45 -4.07
CA VAL A 156 -15.12 -10.82 -4.69
C VAL A 156 -14.89 -11.36 -6.09
N THR A 157 -15.81 -12.19 -6.59
CA THR A 157 -15.77 -12.62 -7.99
C THR A 157 -16.35 -11.53 -8.88
N GLY A 158 -15.62 -11.17 -9.93
CA GLY A 158 -16.07 -10.19 -10.92
C GLY A 158 -15.28 -10.26 -12.22
N ASP A 159 -15.70 -9.45 -13.19
CA ASP A 159 -15.01 -9.30 -14.46
C ASP A 159 -14.10 -8.07 -14.40
N LEU A 160 -12.98 -8.10 -15.13
CA LEU A 160 -12.02 -7.00 -15.22
C LEU A 160 -11.71 -6.70 -16.68
N GLU A 161 -11.97 -5.47 -17.12
CA GLU A 161 -11.52 -4.96 -18.41
C GLU A 161 -10.10 -4.41 -18.26
N LEU A 162 -9.15 -5.01 -18.97
CA LEU A 162 -7.74 -4.63 -18.87
C LEU A 162 -7.47 -3.30 -19.59
N ASP A 163 -6.58 -2.50 -19.00
CA ASP A 163 -6.12 -1.22 -19.56
C ASP A 163 -5.37 -1.32 -20.90
N GLY A 164 -4.85 -2.51 -21.20
CA GLY A 164 -4.29 -2.81 -22.51
C GLY A 164 -3.91 -4.26 -22.67
N TYR A 165 -3.89 -4.70 -23.94
CA TYR A 165 -3.63 -6.08 -24.28
C TYR A 165 -2.91 -6.20 -25.63
N ASP A 166 -1.87 -7.02 -25.66
CA ASP A 166 -1.11 -7.35 -26.86
C ASP A 166 -1.50 -8.73 -27.36
N GLU A 167 -2.08 -8.79 -28.57
CA GLU A 167 -2.65 -10.01 -29.14
C GLU A 167 -1.57 -11.04 -29.53
N ASP A 168 -0.36 -10.58 -29.88
CA ASP A 168 0.72 -11.44 -30.38
C ASP A 168 1.41 -12.20 -29.24
N SER A 169 1.83 -11.48 -28.19
CA SER A 169 2.38 -12.06 -26.97
C SER A 169 1.31 -12.65 -26.06
N ARG A 170 0.05 -12.21 -26.21
CA ARG A 170 -1.10 -12.54 -25.36
C ARG A 170 -0.87 -12.14 -23.91
N ILE A 171 -0.23 -10.99 -23.74
CA ILE A 171 0.03 -10.37 -22.45
C ILE A 171 -0.85 -9.13 -22.33
N GLY A 172 -1.53 -8.99 -21.20
CA GLY A 172 -2.24 -7.77 -20.83
C GLY A 172 -1.50 -6.98 -19.77
N PHE A 173 -1.97 -5.76 -19.53
CA PHE A 173 -1.62 -5.04 -18.32
C PHE A 173 -2.84 -4.42 -17.66
N GLU A 174 -2.72 -4.21 -16.36
CA GLU A 174 -3.64 -3.46 -15.51
C GLU A 174 -2.82 -2.47 -14.67
N PHE A 175 -3.27 -1.23 -14.55
CA PHE A 175 -2.70 -0.22 -13.68
C PHE A 175 -3.67 0.06 -12.52
N VAL A 176 -3.30 -0.39 -11.32
CA VAL A 176 -4.11 -0.14 -10.11
C VAL A 176 -3.97 1.32 -9.67
N SER A 177 -5.02 2.10 -9.93
CA SER A 177 -5.13 3.52 -9.57
C SER A 177 -5.73 3.72 -8.17
N VAL A 178 -5.78 4.98 -7.71
CA VAL A 178 -6.51 5.33 -6.48
C VAL A 178 -8.01 5.18 -6.68
N GLU A 179 -8.50 5.45 -7.89
CA GLU A 179 -9.88 5.27 -8.30
C GLU A 179 -10.30 3.79 -8.23
N ASP A 180 -9.46 2.86 -8.71
CA ASP A 180 -9.69 1.41 -8.57
C ASP A 180 -9.78 1.00 -7.10
N VAL A 181 -8.84 1.49 -6.27
CA VAL A 181 -8.86 1.19 -4.85
C VAL A 181 -10.16 1.67 -4.20
N ARG A 182 -10.68 2.84 -4.59
CA ARG A 182 -11.98 3.33 -4.11
C ARG A 182 -13.13 2.48 -4.63
N GLU A 183 -13.17 2.19 -5.93
CA GLU A 183 -14.24 1.41 -6.54
C GLU A 183 -14.30 0.00 -5.95
N TRP A 184 -13.17 -0.70 -5.91
CA TRP A 184 -13.11 -2.07 -5.41
C TRP A 184 -13.34 -2.15 -3.90
N SER A 185 -12.98 -1.11 -3.13
CA SER A 185 -13.38 -1.06 -1.71
C SER A 185 -14.88 -1.06 -1.51
N SER A 186 -15.63 -0.46 -2.45
CA SER A 186 -17.09 -0.35 -2.39
C SER A 186 -17.81 -1.67 -2.68
N LEU A 187 -17.10 -2.64 -3.26
CA LEU A 187 -17.58 -4.02 -3.42
C LEU A 187 -17.65 -4.75 -2.06
N GLY A 188 -16.95 -4.23 -1.05
CA GLY A 188 -17.04 -4.69 0.33
C GLY A 188 -18.25 -4.11 1.07
N ASN A 189 -18.81 -4.88 2.01
CA ASN A 189 -19.89 -4.43 2.90
C ASN A 189 -19.36 -3.65 4.12
N SER A 190 -18.43 -2.70 3.93
CA SER A 190 -17.95 -1.87 5.04
C SER A 190 -18.86 -0.67 5.27
N GLU A 191 -19.57 -0.66 6.41
CA GLU A 191 -20.38 0.49 6.83
C GLU A 191 -19.53 1.61 7.49
N ILE A 192 -18.21 1.39 7.61
CA ILE A 192 -17.30 2.32 8.28
C ILE A 192 -16.95 3.46 7.33
N ARG A 193 -17.32 4.67 7.74
CA ARG A 193 -16.94 5.91 7.05
C ARG A 193 -15.96 6.69 7.90
N SER A 194 -14.82 7.06 7.31
CA SER A 194 -13.81 7.90 7.92
C SER A 194 -13.75 9.27 7.23
N SER A 195 -13.23 10.27 7.95
CA SER A 195 -12.88 11.58 7.36
C SER A 195 -11.52 11.58 6.66
N VAL A 196 -10.80 10.45 6.74
CA VAL A 196 -9.52 10.17 6.12
C VAL A 196 -9.64 8.82 5.43
N GLU A 197 -9.35 8.78 4.14
CA GLU A 197 -9.19 7.57 3.36
C GLU A 197 -7.70 7.24 3.24
N VAL A 198 -7.38 5.96 3.29
CA VAL A 198 -6.04 5.41 3.06
C VAL A 198 -6.09 4.60 1.77
N TYR A 199 -5.16 4.87 0.86
CA TYR A 199 -5.01 4.17 -0.41
C TYR A 199 -3.76 3.30 -0.33
N ASP A 200 -3.88 2.03 -0.74
CA ASP A 200 -2.77 1.08 -0.80
C ASP A 200 -2.79 0.36 -2.16
N THR A 201 -2.39 1.09 -3.20
CA THR A 201 -2.38 0.63 -4.59
C THR A 201 -1.42 -0.55 -4.78
N LYS A 202 -0.29 -0.55 -4.07
CA LYS A 202 0.68 -1.65 -4.11
C LYS A 202 0.13 -2.95 -3.55
N THR A 203 -0.49 -2.93 -2.37
CA THR A 203 -1.04 -4.17 -1.77
C THR A 203 -2.21 -4.69 -2.59
N THR A 204 -3.01 -3.78 -3.15
CA THR A 204 -4.08 -4.13 -4.09
C THR A 204 -3.52 -4.78 -5.36
N ALA A 205 -2.48 -4.20 -5.97
CA ALA A 205 -1.82 -4.77 -7.14
C ALA A 205 -1.16 -6.12 -6.86
N ASP A 206 -0.49 -6.28 -5.71
CA ASP A 206 0.03 -7.57 -5.24
C ASP A 206 -1.09 -8.62 -5.22
N ALA A 207 -2.24 -8.28 -4.62
CA ALA A 207 -3.36 -9.20 -4.49
C ALA A 207 -4.02 -9.53 -5.84
N LEU A 208 -4.20 -8.54 -6.71
CA LEU A 208 -4.72 -8.74 -8.06
C LEU A 208 -3.77 -9.58 -8.91
N SER A 209 -2.46 -9.35 -8.83
CA SER A 209 -1.48 -10.11 -9.60
C SER A 209 -1.62 -11.62 -9.36
N LEU A 210 -1.97 -12.04 -8.14
CA LEU A 210 -2.15 -13.46 -7.79
C LEU A 210 -3.43 -14.08 -8.37
N SER A 211 -4.38 -13.28 -8.85
CA SER A 211 -5.66 -13.76 -9.41
C SER A 211 -5.76 -13.66 -10.92
N VAL A 212 -4.74 -13.10 -11.59
CA VAL A 212 -4.68 -12.94 -13.04
C VAL A 212 -3.49 -13.68 -13.64
N GLU A 213 -3.69 -14.21 -14.85
CA GLU A 213 -2.68 -14.94 -15.63
C GLU A 213 -2.33 -14.16 -16.89
N ASN A 214 -1.05 -14.13 -17.28
CA ASN A 214 -0.55 -13.37 -18.43
C ASN A 214 -0.87 -11.87 -18.39
N THR A 215 -1.11 -11.31 -17.20
CA THR A 215 -1.37 -9.88 -17.01
C THR A 215 -0.32 -9.28 -16.09
N ALA A 216 0.37 -8.24 -16.56
CA ALA A 216 1.25 -7.43 -15.74
C ALA A 216 0.42 -6.44 -14.93
N VAL A 217 0.53 -6.48 -13.60
CA VAL A 217 -0.17 -5.54 -12.73
C VAL A 217 0.81 -4.48 -12.25
N PHE A 218 0.58 -3.24 -12.67
CA PHE A 218 1.27 -2.03 -12.22
C PHE A 218 0.42 -1.31 -11.16
N TYR A 219 1.01 -0.37 -10.44
CA TYR A 219 0.29 0.41 -9.44
C TYR A 219 0.77 1.85 -9.40
N ASP A 220 -0.10 2.78 -8.99
CA ASP A 220 0.31 4.16 -8.72
C ASP A 220 1.38 4.16 -7.61
N PRO A 221 2.63 4.59 -7.89
CA PRO A 221 3.69 4.58 -6.90
C PRO A 221 3.43 5.44 -5.67
N LEU A 222 2.51 6.42 -5.76
CA LEU A 222 2.17 7.37 -4.70
C LEU A 222 3.42 8.00 -4.07
N SER A 223 4.34 8.49 -4.92
CA SER A 223 5.67 8.97 -4.52
C SER A 223 5.66 10.26 -3.69
N ALA A 224 4.47 10.83 -3.48
CA ALA A 224 4.24 12.05 -2.72
C ALA A 224 4.72 11.91 -1.28
N ASP A 225 5.81 12.60 -0.95
CA ASP A 225 6.33 12.68 0.42
C ASP A 225 5.92 14.01 1.06
N TYR A 226 5.09 13.95 2.09
CA TYR A 226 4.59 15.13 2.80
C TYR A 226 5.72 15.95 3.45
N GLU A 227 6.87 15.32 3.78
CA GLU A 227 8.03 16.01 4.34
C GLU A 227 8.71 16.92 3.29
N GLU A 228 8.47 16.68 2.00
CA GLU A 228 8.97 17.51 0.91
C GLU A 228 8.11 18.76 0.66
N PHE A 229 6.88 18.83 1.17
CA PHE A 229 6.06 20.04 1.04
C PHE A 229 6.53 21.11 2.01
N LYS A 230 7.11 22.18 1.46
CA LYS A 230 7.56 23.35 2.21
C LYS A 230 6.61 24.52 1.92
N PRO A 231 5.60 24.77 2.75
CA PRO A 231 4.73 25.92 2.56
C PRO A 231 5.55 27.21 2.67
N PRO A 232 5.16 28.28 1.95
CA PRO A 232 5.86 29.55 2.02
C PRO A 232 5.78 30.16 3.43
N GLU A 233 6.82 30.89 3.82
CA GLU A 233 6.79 31.66 5.07
C GLU A 233 5.89 32.88 4.89
N PHE A 234 4.76 32.91 5.59
CA PHE A 234 3.72 33.93 5.39
C PHE A 234 4.04 35.32 5.98
N GLY A 235 5.08 35.45 6.83
CA GLY A 235 5.66 36.71 7.31
C GLY A 235 4.70 37.91 7.42
N ASP A 236 5.09 39.01 6.77
CA ASP A 236 4.28 40.25 6.65
C ASP A 236 3.44 40.28 5.36
N MET A 237 3.18 39.12 4.73
CA MET A 237 2.40 39.04 3.49
C MET A 237 0.95 39.44 3.76
N THR A 238 0.33 40.10 2.78
CA THR A 238 -1.12 40.24 2.73
C THR A 238 -1.78 38.87 2.50
N GLU A 239 -3.07 38.75 2.80
CA GLU A 239 -3.83 37.51 2.58
C GLU A 239 -3.80 37.06 1.12
N GLU A 240 -3.85 38.00 0.16
CA GLU A 240 -3.79 37.72 -1.28
C GLU A 240 -2.41 37.23 -1.71
N GLU A 241 -1.33 37.85 -1.21
CA GLU A 241 0.05 37.42 -1.47
C GLU A 241 0.32 36.04 -0.87
N ALA A 242 -0.16 35.79 0.35
CA ALA A 242 -0.06 34.50 1.03
C ALA A 242 -0.79 33.40 0.25
N ALA A 243 -2.01 33.68 -0.21
CA ALA A 243 -2.79 32.73 -1.01
C ALA A 243 -2.10 32.40 -2.34
N SER A 244 -1.60 33.41 -3.06
CA SER A 244 -0.90 33.21 -4.33
C SER A 244 0.42 32.45 -4.15
N ALA A 245 1.19 32.77 -3.11
CA ALA A 245 2.43 32.05 -2.78
C ALA A 245 2.16 30.58 -2.42
N TYR A 246 1.07 30.32 -1.68
CA TYR A 246 0.67 28.97 -1.33
C TYR A 246 0.25 28.17 -2.57
N GLU A 247 -0.57 28.75 -3.45
CA GLU A 247 -0.99 28.11 -4.71
C GLU A 247 0.22 27.77 -5.59
N ALA A 248 1.20 28.68 -5.70
CA ALA A 248 2.43 28.43 -6.43
C ALA A 248 3.25 27.29 -5.82
N ALA A 249 3.36 27.23 -4.48
CA ALA A 249 4.07 26.16 -3.78
C ALA A 249 3.38 24.80 -3.94
N VAL A 250 2.05 24.77 -3.89
CA VAL A 250 1.24 23.57 -4.15
C VAL A 250 1.49 23.08 -5.57
N LYS A 251 1.40 23.95 -6.57
CA LYS A 251 1.59 23.58 -7.98
C LYS A 251 2.99 23.06 -8.28
N ASP A 252 4.02 23.69 -7.71
CA ASP A 252 5.41 23.22 -7.82
C ASP A 252 5.60 21.85 -7.17
N TYR A 253 5.03 21.66 -5.98
CA TYR A 253 5.05 20.38 -5.28
C TYR A 253 4.33 19.29 -6.08
N GLU A 254 3.12 19.56 -6.57
CA GLU A 254 2.34 18.63 -7.40
C GLU A 254 3.12 18.20 -8.64
N MET A 255 3.73 19.15 -9.34
CA MET A 255 4.55 18.87 -10.52
C MET A 255 5.73 17.95 -10.21
N ARG A 256 6.49 18.23 -9.15
CA ARG A 256 7.65 17.42 -8.75
C ARG A 256 7.27 16.02 -8.29
N GLN A 257 6.22 15.88 -7.47
CA GLN A 257 5.77 14.57 -7.03
C GLN A 257 5.20 13.76 -8.20
N LYS A 258 4.49 14.40 -9.13
CA LYS A 258 3.99 13.74 -10.33
C LYS A 258 5.11 13.22 -11.22
N GLU A 259 6.14 14.03 -11.45
CA GLU A 259 7.32 13.61 -12.21
C GLU A 259 8.05 12.43 -11.54
N LYS A 260 8.12 12.43 -10.21
CA LYS A 260 8.66 11.32 -9.42
C LYS A 260 7.81 10.05 -9.57
N SER A 261 6.48 10.13 -9.44
CA SER A 261 5.56 9.02 -9.68
C SER A 261 5.67 8.46 -11.09
N LEU A 262 5.72 9.31 -12.13
CA LEU A 262 5.91 8.86 -13.51
C LEU A 262 7.25 8.14 -13.71
N THR A 263 8.30 8.60 -13.03
CA THR A 263 9.63 7.98 -13.09
C THR A 263 9.65 6.61 -12.41
N GLU A 264 8.99 6.49 -11.26
CA GLU A 264 8.85 5.23 -10.53
C GLU A 264 7.99 4.24 -11.32
N LEU A 265 6.84 4.65 -11.87
CA LEU A 265 6.01 3.82 -12.75
C LEU A 265 6.82 3.31 -13.95
N ARG A 266 7.53 4.20 -14.64
CA ARG A 266 8.41 3.83 -15.75
C ARG A 266 9.45 2.77 -15.34
N SER A 267 9.94 2.84 -14.10
CA SER A 267 10.89 1.85 -13.58
C SER A 267 10.22 0.49 -13.34
N GLN A 268 8.97 0.46 -12.86
CA GLN A 268 8.18 -0.79 -12.78
C GLN A 268 8.04 -1.44 -14.17
N VAL A 269 7.69 -0.64 -15.19
CA VAL A 269 7.49 -1.11 -16.57
C VAL A 269 8.78 -1.64 -17.19
N LYS A 270 9.91 -0.95 -16.97
CA LYS A 270 11.22 -1.42 -17.44
C LYS A 270 11.64 -2.73 -16.81
N ASP A 271 11.48 -2.87 -15.49
CA ASP A 271 11.82 -4.12 -14.79
C ASP A 271 10.93 -5.28 -15.27
N PHE A 272 9.65 -5.01 -15.57
CA PHE A 272 8.76 -5.98 -16.20
C PHE A 272 9.27 -6.47 -17.55
N PHE A 273 9.64 -5.56 -18.46
CA PHE A 273 10.14 -5.95 -19.78
C PHE A 273 11.52 -6.63 -19.72
N GLU A 274 12.41 -6.19 -18.84
CA GLU A 274 13.67 -6.90 -18.59
C GLU A 274 13.44 -8.30 -18.01
N TRP A 275 12.42 -8.46 -17.16
CA TRP A 275 12.00 -9.78 -16.71
C TRP A 275 11.45 -10.64 -17.85
N LEU A 276 10.60 -10.10 -18.74
CA LEU A 276 10.10 -10.83 -19.91
C LEU A 276 11.23 -11.31 -20.83
N LYS A 277 12.23 -10.45 -21.09
CA LYS A 277 13.47 -10.85 -21.80
C LYS A 277 14.20 -11.96 -21.08
N GLY A 278 14.33 -11.84 -19.76
CA GLY A 278 14.95 -12.87 -18.91
C GLY A 278 14.23 -14.21 -18.95
N GLN A 279 12.91 -14.22 -19.16
CA GLN A 279 12.11 -15.43 -19.37
C GLN A 279 12.17 -15.96 -20.83
N GLY A 280 12.75 -15.20 -21.76
CA GLY A 280 12.80 -15.55 -23.18
C GLY A 280 11.45 -15.45 -23.89
N ILE A 281 10.55 -14.60 -23.38
CA ILE A 281 9.23 -14.35 -23.97
C ILE A 281 9.34 -13.32 -25.12
N ILE A 282 10.21 -12.33 -24.93
CA ILE A 282 10.58 -11.30 -25.92
C ILE A 282 12.10 -11.21 -26.09
#